data_AF-A0A2S0VTU2-F1
#
_entry.id   AF-A0A2S0VTU2-F1
#
_cell.length_a   1.000
_cell.length_b   1.000
_cell.length_c   1.000
_cell.angle_alpha   90.00
_cell.angle_beta   90.00
_cell.angle_gamma   90.00
#
_symmetry.space_group_name_H-M   'P 1'
#
loop_
_entity.id
_entity.type
_entity.pdbx_description
1 polymer ?
#
loop_
_entity_poly.entity_id
_entity_poly.type
_entity_poly.pdbx_seq_one_letter_code
_entity_poly.pdbx_strand_id
1 'polypeptide(L)'
;MRKLLFRSCVASDGRRFAFLTDQPEVEEAFDNGYKVAYKDRDSSSTPELLAHWKSGFTVMSDEFVLLPESEQVPEGVSKAFDIMMSSLIKGIDVMFCDYNLGIEGDLPMCNQMMEQHKSTDFVLFSCADIVGKDPAVQPYMVSYAAPRYAQGSKISQQHRIYCKTDPFAFTQAINAIVVQRQKDNLMGGHIRTDLEPYVLEAPVTENVAKLAISQFVESIKNLAATKALAAPAT
;
A
#
# COMPACT_ATOMS: atom_id res chain seq x y z
N MET A 1 10.36 17.91 7.61
CA MET A 1 9.11 17.41 8.22
C MET A 1 8.34 16.66 7.15
N ARG A 2 7.62 15.61 7.52
CA ARG A 2 6.92 14.67 6.61
C ARG A 2 5.41 14.80 6.80
N LYS A 3 4.62 14.40 5.80
CA LYS A 3 3.17 14.22 5.91
C LYS A 3 2.82 12.81 5.52
N LEU A 4 1.82 12.23 6.15
CA LEU A 4 1.27 10.94 5.77
C LEU A 4 0.20 11.17 4.70
N LEU A 5 0.33 10.50 3.57
CA LEU A 5 -0.61 10.54 2.47
C LEU A 5 -1.29 9.19 2.34
N PHE A 6 -2.61 9.22 2.22
CA PHE A 6 -3.40 8.09 1.76
C PHE A 6 -4.21 8.50 0.55
N ARG A 7 -4.15 7.72 -0.51
CA ARG A 7 -4.97 7.92 -1.70
C ARG A 7 -5.68 6.63 -2.05
N SER A 8 -6.96 6.73 -2.39
CA SER A 8 -7.75 5.62 -2.92
C SER A 8 -8.32 5.99 -4.28
N CYS A 9 -8.12 5.13 -5.26
CA CYS A 9 -8.54 5.32 -6.64
C CYS A 9 -9.31 4.10 -7.16
N VAL A 10 -10.24 4.34 -8.06
CA VAL A 10 -10.98 3.33 -8.81
C VAL A 10 -10.44 3.28 -10.23
N ALA A 11 -9.94 2.12 -10.64
CA ALA A 11 -9.52 1.84 -12.01
C ALA A 11 -10.74 1.70 -12.96
N SER A 12 -10.49 1.72 -14.26
CA SER A 12 -11.54 1.56 -15.28
C SER A 12 -12.28 0.22 -15.21
N ASP A 13 -11.56 -0.85 -14.82
CA ASP A 13 -12.13 -2.19 -14.56
C ASP A 13 -12.87 -2.29 -13.21
N GLY A 14 -13.01 -1.18 -12.50
CA GLY A 14 -13.69 -1.07 -11.22
C GLY A 14 -12.88 -1.52 -10.02
N ARG A 15 -11.63 -1.99 -10.18
CA ARG A 15 -10.73 -2.34 -9.07
C ARG A 15 -10.29 -1.10 -8.29
N ARG A 16 -10.03 -1.28 -7.00
CA ARG A 16 -9.60 -0.20 -6.11
C ARG A 16 -8.14 -0.30 -5.76
N PHE A 17 -7.36 0.68 -6.19
CA PHE A 17 -5.97 0.81 -5.84
C PHE A 17 -5.83 1.87 -4.76
N ALA A 18 -4.95 1.65 -3.80
CA ALA A 18 -4.62 2.67 -2.83
C ALA A 18 -3.12 2.71 -2.56
N PHE A 19 -2.63 3.85 -2.07
CA PHE A 19 -1.32 3.95 -1.47
C PHE A 19 -1.38 4.57 -0.08
N LEU A 20 -0.41 4.22 0.76
CA LEU A 20 -0.13 4.81 2.06
C LEU A 20 1.37 5.06 2.19
N THR A 21 1.77 6.32 2.37
CA THR A 21 3.18 6.74 2.35
C THR A 21 3.44 8.05 3.06
N ASP A 22 4.65 8.25 3.57
CA ASP A 22 5.14 9.56 4.01
C ASP A 22 6.14 10.19 3.02
N GLN A 23 6.26 9.60 1.83
CA GLN A 23 7.15 10.04 0.76
C GLN A 23 6.36 10.79 -0.33
N PRO A 24 6.65 12.08 -0.57
CA PRO A 24 5.89 12.91 -1.49
C PRO A 24 5.96 12.46 -2.96
N GLU A 25 7.03 11.81 -3.37
CA GLU A 25 7.28 11.34 -4.75
C GLU A 25 6.40 10.17 -5.18
N VAL A 26 5.79 9.47 -4.23
CA VAL A 26 5.01 8.25 -4.49
C VAL A 26 3.72 8.54 -5.27
N GLU A 27 3.11 9.71 -5.07
CA GLU A 27 1.85 10.05 -5.73
C GLU A 27 2.02 10.10 -7.26
N GLU A 28 3.08 10.75 -7.74
CA GLU A 28 3.38 10.83 -9.17
C GLU A 28 3.76 9.46 -9.74
N ALA A 29 4.58 8.69 -9.00
CA ALA A 29 4.98 7.34 -9.41
C ALA A 29 3.78 6.39 -9.53
N PHE A 30 2.82 6.49 -8.60
CA PHE A 30 1.59 5.72 -8.58
C PHE A 30 0.69 6.05 -9.77
N ASP A 31 0.46 7.34 -10.05
CA ASP A 31 -0.36 7.78 -11.18
C ASP A 31 0.27 7.42 -12.53
N ASN A 32 1.58 7.59 -12.67
CA ASN A 32 2.28 7.25 -13.90
C ASN A 32 2.35 5.73 -14.14
N GLY A 33 2.55 4.94 -13.08
CA GLY A 33 2.50 3.49 -13.20
C GLY A 33 1.12 2.99 -13.61
N TYR A 34 0.03 3.60 -13.12
CA TYR A 34 -1.33 3.29 -13.58
C TYR A 34 -1.51 3.62 -15.07
N LYS A 35 -1.12 4.82 -15.52
CA LYS A 35 -1.22 5.22 -16.94
C LYS A 35 -0.58 4.19 -17.87
N VAL A 36 0.62 3.73 -17.52
CA VAL A 36 1.36 2.73 -18.30
C VAL A 36 0.67 1.38 -18.25
N ALA A 37 0.27 0.93 -17.05
CA ALA A 37 -0.36 -0.37 -16.87
C ALA A 37 -1.77 -0.45 -17.47
N TYR A 38 -2.53 0.64 -17.54
CA TYR A 38 -3.91 0.63 -18.07
C TYR A 38 -4.04 1.18 -19.49
N LYS A 39 -2.93 1.59 -20.12
CA LYS A 39 -2.91 2.17 -21.48
C LYS A 39 -3.76 1.39 -22.50
N ASP A 40 -3.60 0.08 -22.57
CA ASP A 40 -4.31 -0.77 -23.54
C ASP A 40 -5.56 -1.46 -22.93
N ARG A 41 -5.88 -1.14 -21.67
CA ARG A 41 -6.97 -1.75 -20.88
C ARG A 41 -8.16 -0.81 -20.68
N ASP A 42 -7.92 0.50 -20.72
CA ASP A 42 -8.98 1.50 -20.87
C ASP A 42 -9.57 1.35 -22.27
N SER A 43 -10.78 0.80 -22.34
CA SER A 43 -11.49 0.52 -23.59
C SER A 43 -11.50 1.73 -24.54
N SER A 44 -11.46 1.45 -25.84
CA SER A 44 -11.45 2.32 -27.03
C SER A 44 -12.53 3.43 -27.16
N SER A 45 -13.23 3.76 -26.08
CA SER A 45 -14.28 4.78 -26.02
C SER A 45 -13.81 6.12 -25.44
N THR A 46 -12.60 6.20 -24.90
CA THR A 46 -11.97 7.45 -24.47
C THR A 46 -11.04 7.99 -25.56
N PRO A 47 -11.23 9.24 -26.04
CA PRO A 47 -10.33 9.89 -27.00
C PRO A 47 -8.98 10.31 -26.38
N GLU A 48 -8.77 10.04 -25.10
CA GLU A 48 -7.58 10.42 -24.36
C GLU A 48 -6.45 9.41 -24.58
N LEU A 49 -5.25 9.92 -24.87
CA LEU A 49 -4.05 9.12 -25.17
C LEU A 49 -3.48 8.38 -23.94
N LEU A 50 -3.99 8.65 -22.74
CA LEU A 50 -3.46 8.14 -21.46
C LEU A 50 -4.60 7.63 -20.58
N ALA A 51 -4.36 6.53 -19.87
CA ALA A 51 -5.34 5.98 -18.93
C ALA A 51 -5.48 6.85 -17.68
N HIS A 52 -6.70 6.99 -17.18
CA HIS A 52 -7.01 7.82 -15.99
C HIS A 52 -7.83 7.05 -14.96
N TRP A 53 -7.63 7.37 -13.67
CA TRP A 53 -8.47 6.83 -12.61
C TRP A 53 -9.91 7.32 -12.82
N LYS A 54 -10.88 6.42 -12.69
CA LYS A 54 -12.30 6.74 -12.83
C LYS A 54 -12.78 7.71 -11.74
N SER A 55 -12.26 7.54 -10.53
CA SER A 55 -12.53 8.40 -9.39
C SER A 55 -11.46 8.13 -8.33
N GLY A 56 -11.19 9.10 -7.45
CA GLY A 56 -10.36 8.88 -6.28
C GLY A 56 -10.37 10.06 -5.34
N PHE A 57 -9.80 9.86 -4.16
CA PHE A 57 -9.56 10.93 -3.19
C PHE A 57 -8.19 10.75 -2.55
N THR A 58 -7.59 11.87 -2.16
CA THR A 58 -6.32 11.91 -1.41
C THR A 58 -6.56 12.64 -0.11
N VAL A 59 -6.07 12.09 0.99
CA VAL A 59 -6.04 12.75 2.30
C VAL A 59 -4.60 12.87 2.77
N MET A 60 -4.33 13.95 3.50
CA MET A 60 -3.02 14.23 4.07
C MET A 60 -3.16 14.51 5.57
N SER A 61 -2.21 14.03 6.35
CA SER A 61 -2.10 14.35 7.76
C SER A 61 -1.46 15.72 7.99
N ASP A 62 -1.45 16.13 9.25
CA ASP A 62 -0.53 17.16 9.73
C ASP A 62 0.93 16.71 9.59
N GLU A 63 1.84 17.68 9.61
CA GLU A 63 3.26 17.42 9.56
C GLU A 63 3.76 16.71 10.82
N PHE A 64 4.73 15.81 10.64
CA PHE A 64 5.38 15.09 11.72
C PHE A 64 6.87 14.85 11.41
N VAL A 65 7.58 14.35 12.41
CA VAL A 65 8.98 13.93 12.31
C VAL A 65 9.01 12.42 12.47
N LEU A 66 9.81 11.74 11.64
CA LEU A 66 10.00 10.31 11.73
C LEU A 66 10.54 9.94 13.12
N LEU A 67 10.14 8.78 13.62
CA LEU A 67 10.76 8.27 14.83
C LEU A 67 12.19 7.84 14.51
N PRO A 68 13.17 8.20 15.37
CA PRO A 68 14.55 7.83 15.15
C PRO A 68 14.70 6.31 15.14
N GLU A 69 15.73 5.84 14.44
CA GLU A 69 16.07 4.43 14.30
C GLU A 69 16.09 3.70 15.66
N SER A 70 15.54 2.49 15.68
CA SER A 70 15.55 1.59 16.82
C SER A 70 15.67 0.15 16.36
N GLU A 71 16.07 -0.76 17.26
CA GLU A 71 16.22 -2.19 16.92
C GLU A 71 14.89 -2.86 16.52
N GLN A 72 13.78 -2.32 16.99
CA GLN A 72 12.42 -2.84 16.72
C GLN A 72 11.41 -1.69 16.58
N VAL A 73 10.31 -1.94 15.86
CA VAL A 73 9.20 -1.00 15.77
C VAL A 73 8.59 -0.84 17.16
N PRO A 74 8.45 0.39 17.70
CA PRO A 74 7.84 0.57 19.01
C PRO A 74 6.40 0.04 19.04
N GLU A 75 6.04 -0.70 20.09
CA GLU A 75 4.73 -1.38 20.18
C GLU A 75 3.54 -0.42 19.97
N GLY A 76 3.62 0.80 20.50
CA GLY A 76 2.60 1.83 20.31
C GLY A 76 2.42 2.24 18.84
N VAL A 77 3.52 2.28 18.06
CA VAL A 77 3.49 2.58 16.61
C VAL A 77 2.89 1.41 15.85
N SER A 78 3.34 0.19 16.13
CA SER A 78 2.82 -1.02 15.49
C SER A 78 1.31 -1.15 15.69
N LYS A 79 0.81 -0.95 16.92
CA LYS A 79 -0.63 -0.99 17.21
C LYS A 79 -1.40 0.13 16.50
N ALA A 80 -0.87 1.35 16.52
CA ALA A 80 -1.50 2.48 15.83
C ALA A 80 -1.55 2.23 14.31
N PHE A 81 -0.50 1.65 13.75
CA PHE A 81 -0.44 1.25 12.35
C PHE A 81 -1.50 0.19 12.01
N ASP A 82 -1.61 -0.87 12.82
CA ASP A 82 -2.60 -1.94 12.60
C ASP A 82 -4.03 -1.39 12.63
N ILE A 83 -4.35 -0.50 13.57
CA ILE A 83 -5.66 0.16 13.68
C ILE A 83 -5.95 1.02 12.44
N MET A 84 -4.96 1.82 12.01
CA MET A 84 -5.06 2.64 10.81
C MET A 84 -5.30 1.76 9.58
N MET A 85 -4.44 0.77 9.35
CA MET A 85 -4.53 -0.11 8.19
C MET A 85 -5.84 -0.89 8.13
N SER A 86 -6.32 -1.39 9.28
CA SER A 86 -7.62 -2.08 9.37
C SER A 86 -8.79 -1.20 8.95
N SER A 87 -8.65 0.13 9.09
CA SER A 87 -9.65 1.11 8.65
C SER A 87 -9.51 1.44 7.16
N LEU A 88 -8.28 1.55 6.67
CA LEU A 88 -7.98 2.01 5.30
C LEU A 88 -8.13 0.91 4.23
N ILE A 89 -7.89 -0.35 4.59
CA ILE A 89 -7.78 -1.45 3.62
C ILE A 89 -9.13 -2.01 3.15
N LYS A 90 -10.24 -1.62 3.79
CA LYS A 90 -11.58 -2.13 3.49
C LYS A 90 -11.98 -1.86 2.04
N GLY A 91 -12.30 -2.93 1.33
CA GLY A 91 -12.63 -2.88 -0.09
C GLY A 91 -11.50 -2.44 -1.02
N ILE A 92 -10.23 -2.43 -0.57
CA ILE A 92 -9.05 -2.17 -1.41
C ILE A 92 -8.58 -3.49 -2.04
N ASP A 93 -8.36 -3.44 -3.35
CA ASP A 93 -7.89 -4.55 -4.16
C ASP A 93 -6.36 -4.64 -4.11
N VAL A 94 -5.69 -3.51 -4.33
CA VAL A 94 -4.22 -3.43 -4.36
C VAL A 94 -3.78 -2.27 -3.47
N MET A 95 -2.94 -2.56 -2.49
CA MET A 95 -2.40 -1.59 -1.54
C MET A 95 -0.89 -1.41 -1.76
N PHE A 96 -0.48 -0.16 -2.02
CA PHE A 96 0.90 0.27 -2.03
C PHE A 96 1.23 0.79 -0.62
N CYS A 97 2.02 0.04 0.15
CA CYS A 97 2.35 0.35 1.55
C CYS A 97 3.84 0.67 1.66
N ASP A 98 4.16 1.83 2.21
CA ASP A 98 5.53 2.11 2.63
C ASP A 98 5.92 1.17 3.78
N TYR A 99 6.95 0.36 3.56
CA TYR A 99 7.29 -0.74 4.47
C TYR A 99 7.81 -0.24 5.82
N ASN A 100 8.40 0.96 5.83
CA ASN A 100 9.04 1.60 6.98
C ASN A 100 8.30 2.89 7.41
N LEU A 101 6.98 2.95 7.20
CA LEU A 101 6.21 4.18 7.36
C LEU A 101 6.42 4.84 8.75
N GLY A 102 6.78 6.12 8.76
CA GLY A 102 6.88 6.91 9.99
C GLY A 102 8.11 6.66 10.87
N ILE A 103 9.07 5.85 10.42
CA ILE A 103 10.31 5.53 11.13
C ILE A 103 11.54 5.73 10.21
N GLU A 104 12.71 6.05 10.78
CA GLU A 104 13.93 6.29 9.98
C GLU A 104 14.68 5.01 9.55
N GLY A 105 14.32 3.84 10.09
CA GLY A 105 15.00 2.55 9.84
C GLY A 105 14.28 1.62 8.86
N ASP A 106 14.97 0.56 8.43
CA ASP A 106 14.46 -0.49 7.54
C ASP A 106 13.63 -1.57 8.27
N LEU A 107 12.66 -1.16 9.11
CA LEU A 107 11.88 -2.11 9.93
C LEU A 107 10.50 -2.43 9.33
N PRO A 108 10.13 -3.73 9.29
CA PRO A 108 8.97 -4.19 8.54
C PRO A 108 7.64 -3.95 9.27
N MET A 109 6.93 -2.86 8.94
CA MET A 109 5.68 -2.52 9.64
C MET A 109 4.43 -3.19 9.04
N CYS A 110 4.38 -3.47 7.73
CA CYS A 110 3.17 -3.99 7.09
C CYS A 110 2.98 -5.54 7.22
N ASN A 111 3.88 -6.28 7.89
CA ASN A 111 3.90 -7.76 7.86
C ASN A 111 2.63 -8.44 8.39
N GLN A 112 2.17 -8.06 9.58
CA GLN A 112 0.99 -8.65 10.18
C GLN A 112 -0.28 -8.36 9.36
N MET A 113 -0.41 -7.15 8.83
CA MET A 113 -1.54 -6.75 7.99
C MET A 113 -1.63 -7.56 6.71
N MET A 114 -0.50 -7.91 6.10
CA MET A 114 -0.50 -8.77 4.90
C MET A 114 -1.06 -10.17 5.19
N GLU A 115 -0.82 -10.73 6.37
CA GLU A 115 -1.33 -12.05 6.75
C GLU A 115 -2.84 -12.03 7.06
N GLN A 116 -3.34 -10.92 7.60
CA GLN A 116 -4.74 -10.75 7.94
C GLN A 116 -5.60 -10.43 6.71
N HIS A 117 -5.12 -9.60 5.78
CA HIS A 117 -5.88 -9.14 4.62
C HIS A 117 -5.51 -9.88 3.33
N LYS A 118 -5.76 -11.19 3.30
CA LYS A 118 -5.38 -12.08 2.18
C LYS A 118 -6.10 -11.77 0.86
N SER A 119 -7.21 -11.03 0.89
CA SER A 119 -7.93 -10.59 -0.32
C SER A 119 -7.28 -9.39 -1.02
N THR A 120 -6.47 -8.63 -0.30
CA THR A 120 -5.76 -7.46 -0.80
C THR A 120 -4.36 -7.86 -1.24
N ASP A 121 -3.97 -7.44 -2.44
CA ASP A 121 -2.59 -7.56 -2.89
C ASP A 121 -1.75 -6.41 -2.40
N PHE A 122 -0.48 -6.69 -2.11
CA PHE A 122 0.42 -5.70 -1.54
C PHE A 122 1.59 -5.43 -2.47
N VAL A 123 1.85 -4.15 -2.67
CA VAL A 123 3.10 -3.64 -3.20
C VAL A 123 3.79 -2.87 -2.07
N LEU A 124 4.92 -3.39 -1.59
CA LEU A 124 5.71 -2.84 -0.51
C LEU A 124 6.92 -2.12 -1.10
N PHE A 125 7.19 -0.90 -0.66
CA PHE A 125 8.35 -0.13 -1.07
C PHE A 125 9.10 0.40 0.16
N SER A 126 10.26 1.03 -0.04
CA SER A 126 11.23 1.30 1.04
C SER A 126 11.80 0.04 1.69
N CYS A 127 11.77 -1.10 1.00
CA CYS A 127 12.29 -2.37 1.48
C CYS A 127 13.70 -2.64 0.94
N ALA A 128 14.63 -1.73 1.22
CA ALA A 128 15.96 -1.75 0.62
C ALA A 128 16.77 -3.00 1.01
N ASP A 129 16.55 -3.54 2.21
CA ASP A 129 17.14 -4.81 2.66
C ASP A 129 16.64 -6.03 1.88
N ILE A 130 15.48 -5.91 1.23
CA ILE A 130 14.86 -7.01 0.47
C ILE A 130 15.24 -6.95 -1.00
N VAL A 131 15.12 -5.76 -1.61
CA VAL A 131 15.28 -5.58 -3.08
C VAL A 131 16.67 -5.03 -3.44
N GLY A 132 17.45 -4.62 -2.44
CA GLY A 132 18.75 -3.99 -2.62
C GLY A 132 18.66 -2.51 -3.01
N LYS A 133 19.75 -1.79 -2.77
CA LYS A 133 19.90 -0.35 -3.08
C LYS A 133 20.51 -0.09 -4.47
N ASP A 134 21.07 -1.11 -5.12
CA ASP A 134 21.76 -0.96 -6.40
C ASP A 134 20.75 -0.76 -7.56
N PRO A 135 20.73 0.41 -8.23
CA PRO A 135 19.81 0.68 -9.33
C PRO A 135 20.05 -0.18 -10.58
N ALA A 136 21.23 -0.79 -10.73
CA ALA A 136 21.54 -1.69 -11.85
C ALA A 136 20.94 -3.09 -11.71
N VAL A 137 20.42 -3.43 -10.52
CA VAL A 137 19.82 -4.74 -10.19
C VAL A 137 18.29 -4.69 -10.36
N GLN A 138 17.63 -5.85 -10.38
CA GLN A 138 16.19 -6.02 -10.54
C GLN A 138 15.35 -4.97 -9.76
N PRO A 139 14.38 -4.31 -10.41
CA PRO A 139 13.65 -3.17 -9.81
C PRO A 139 12.62 -3.58 -8.74
N TYR A 140 12.17 -4.83 -8.78
CA TYR A 140 11.23 -5.39 -7.82
C TYR A 140 11.47 -6.90 -7.67
N MET A 141 11.14 -7.43 -6.50
CA MET A 141 11.08 -8.86 -6.21
C MET A 141 9.63 -9.27 -5.98
N VAL A 142 9.23 -10.38 -6.58
CA VAL A 142 7.93 -11.03 -6.30
C VAL A 142 8.19 -12.10 -5.25
N SER A 143 7.46 -12.08 -4.13
CA SER A 143 7.62 -13.07 -3.05
C SER A 143 6.42 -13.99 -2.92
N TYR A 144 6.65 -15.16 -2.30
CA TYR A 144 5.71 -16.26 -2.18
C TYR A 144 4.39 -15.85 -1.50
N ALA A 145 3.33 -16.23 -2.18
CA ALA A 145 1.99 -15.75 -2.00
C ALA A 145 1.23 -16.63 -0.99
N ALA A 146 0.70 -16.02 0.08
CA ALA A 146 -0.14 -16.74 1.03
C ALA A 146 -1.41 -17.23 0.30
N PRO A 147 -1.85 -18.49 0.50
CA PRO A 147 -3.14 -18.94 -0.04
C PRO A 147 -4.25 -18.01 0.44
N ARG A 148 -5.08 -17.51 -0.47
CA ARG A 148 -6.21 -16.65 -0.08
C ARG A 148 -7.27 -17.41 0.72
N TYR A 149 -7.34 -18.73 0.53
CA TYR A 149 -8.32 -19.62 1.14
C TYR A 149 -7.65 -20.62 2.10
N ALA A 150 -8.33 -20.94 3.20
CA ALA A 150 -7.82 -21.87 4.20
C ALA A 150 -7.87 -23.34 3.76
N GLN A 151 -8.84 -23.74 2.92
CA GLN A 151 -9.02 -25.12 2.41
C GLN A 151 -9.73 -25.16 1.05
N GLY A 152 -9.21 -25.99 0.12
CA GLY A 152 -9.96 -26.67 -0.95
C GLY A 152 -10.41 -25.87 -2.19
N SER A 153 -9.94 -26.31 -3.36
CA SER A 153 -10.41 -26.07 -4.75
C SER A 153 -9.91 -24.84 -5.53
N LYS A 154 -9.55 -23.70 -4.91
CA LYS A 154 -9.06 -22.52 -5.64
C LYS A 154 -7.62 -22.16 -5.26
N ILE A 155 -6.72 -22.24 -6.24
CA ILE A 155 -5.29 -21.86 -6.13
C ILE A 155 -5.15 -20.34 -6.37
N SER A 156 -5.96 -19.49 -5.71
CA SER A 156 -5.68 -18.05 -5.75
C SER A 156 -4.79 -17.70 -4.57
N GLN A 157 -3.73 -16.96 -4.85
CA GLN A 157 -2.75 -16.56 -3.86
C GLN A 157 -2.71 -15.04 -3.76
N GLN A 158 -2.40 -14.53 -2.57
CA GLN A 158 -2.16 -13.11 -2.34
C GLN A 158 -0.84 -12.69 -2.97
N HIS A 159 -0.87 -11.78 -3.92
CA HIS A 159 0.36 -11.28 -4.53
C HIS A 159 1.05 -10.30 -3.61
N ARG A 160 2.37 -10.51 -3.41
CA ARG A 160 3.25 -9.62 -2.66
C ARG A 160 4.42 -9.22 -3.56
N ILE A 161 4.54 -7.93 -3.82
CA ILE A 161 5.64 -7.35 -4.61
C ILE A 161 6.40 -6.42 -3.70
N TYR A 162 7.70 -6.63 -3.59
CA TYR A 162 8.64 -5.71 -2.94
C TYR A 162 9.32 -4.91 -4.05
N CYS A 163 9.22 -3.59 -4.05
CA CYS A 163 9.80 -2.74 -5.09
C CYS A 163 10.67 -1.63 -4.53
N LYS A 164 11.59 -1.15 -5.36
CA LYS A 164 12.37 0.05 -5.05
C LYS A 164 11.47 1.29 -5.07
N THR A 165 11.91 2.32 -4.36
CA THR A 165 11.24 3.62 -4.32
C THR A 165 11.74 4.50 -5.47
N ASP A 166 11.49 4.06 -6.70
CA ASP A 166 11.75 4.85 -7.90
C ASP A 166 10.61 4.71 -8.92
N PRO A 167 10.39 5.71 -9.81
CA PRO A 167 9.27 5.70 -10.74
C PRO A 167 9.24 4.49 -11.68
N PHE A 168 10.40 3.97 -12.08
CA PHE A 168 10.48 2.82 -12.96
C PHE A 168 10.06 1.55 -12.22
N ALA A 169 10.56 1.34 -11.00
CA ALA A 169 10.16 0.22 -10.16
C ALA A 169 8.66 0.23 -9.83
N PHE A 170 8.09 1.38 -9.50
CA PHE A 170 6.63 1.52 -9.27
C PHE A 170 5.81 1.16 -10.51
N THR A 171 6.23 1.64 -11.68
CA THR A 171 5.58 1.32 -12.95
C THR A 171 5.60 -0.19 -13.21
N GLN A 172 6.76 -0.82 -13.01
CA GLN A 172 6.90 -2.27 -13.17
C GLN A 172 6.06 -3.04 -12.15
N ALA A 173 6.00 -2.59 -10.89
CA ALA A 173 5.21 -3.23 -9.85
C ALA A 173 3.70 -3.15 -10.13
N ILE A 174 3.18 -1.98 -10.55
CA ILE A 174 1.77 -1.83 -10.95
C ILE A 174 1.45 -2.72 -12.16
N ASN A 175 2.32 -2.75 -13.17
CA ASN A 175 2.10 -3.63 -14.32
C ASN A 175 2.12 -5.12 -13.93
N ALA A 176 3.10 -5.53 -13.11
CA ALA A 176 3.21 -6.89 -12.63
C ALA A 176 1.95 -7.32 -11.86
N ILE A 177 1.43 -6.49 -10.94
CA ILE A 177 0.24 -6.85 -10.17
C ILE A 177 -1.02 -6.94 -11.04
N VAL A 178 -1.18 -6.03 -12.01
CA VAL A 178 -2.28 -6.05 -12.96
C VAL A 178 -2.23 -7.33 -13.81
N VAL A 179 -1.05 -7.69 -14.33
CA VAL A 179 -0.86 -8.91 -15.13
C VAL A 179 -1.14 -10.16 -14.30
N GLN A 180 -0.69 -10.24 -13.05
CA GLN A 180 -0.97 -11.39 -12.19
C GLN A 180 -2.47 -11.56 -11.93
N ARG A 181 -3.17 -10.47 -11.62
CA ARG A 181 -4.64 -10.51 -11.45
C ARG A 181 -5.39 -10.90 -12.72
N GLN A 182 -4.89 -10.52 -13.89
CA GLN A 182 -5.47 -10.98 -15.16
C GLN A 182 -5.28 -12.49 -15.34
N LYS A 183 -4.09 -13.02 -15.02
CA LYS A 183 -3.84 -14.47 -15.06
C LYS A 183 -4.73 -15.22 -14.07
N ASP A 184 -4.88 -14.73 -12.84
CA ASP A 184 -5.77 -15.31 -11.83
C ASP A 184 -7.22 -15.38 -12.32
N ASN A 185 -7.75 -14.29 -12.89
CA ASN A 185 -9.08 -14.28 -13.48
C ASN A 185 -9.25 -15.36 -14.57
N LEU A 186 -8.25 -15.54 -15.45
CA LEU A 186 -8.27 -16.57 -16.50
C LEU A 186 -8.20 -17.99 -15.94
N MET A 187 -7.60 -18.17 -14.76
CA MET A 187 -7.54 -19.45 -14.03
C MET A 187 -8.76 -19.68 -13.13
N GLY A 188 -9.80 -18.84 -13.19
CA GLY A 188 -11.01 -18.95 -12.38
C GLY A 188 -10.88 -18.44 -10.94
N GLY A 189 -9.81 -17.70 -10.63
CA GLY A 189 -9.62 -16.99 -9.36
C GLY A 189 -10.32 -15.63 -9.38
N HIS A 190 -11.65 -15.61 -9.25
CA HIS A 190 -12.40 -14.36 -9.15
C HIS A 190 -12.60 -13.97 -7.68
N ILE A 191 -11.59 -13.31 -7.11
CA ILE A 191 -11.59 -12.87 -5.69
C ILE A 191 -12.85 -12.04 -5.35
N ARG A 192 -13.32 -11.23 -6.30
CA ARG A 192 -14.53 -10.40 -6.18
C ARG A 192 -15.86 -11.15 -6.33
N THR A 193 -15.90 -12.41 -6.72
CA THR A 193 -17.15 -13.20 -6.72
C THR A 193 -17.14 -14.27 -5.63
N ASP A 194 -15.95 -14.61 -5.13
CA ASP A 194 -15.73 -15.77 -4.27
C ASP A 194 -15.67 -15.42 -2.78
N LEU A 195 -15.40 -14.16 -2.44
CA LEU A 195 -15.40 -13.65 -1.07
C LEU A 195 -16.61 -12.72 -0.88
N GLU A 196 -17.81 -13.29 -0.66
CA GLU A 196 -19.04 -12.52 -0.37
C GLU A 196 -18.85 -11.40 0.68
N PRO A 197 -18.10 -11.59 1.79
CA PRO A 197 -17.85 -10.51 2.75
C PRO A 197 -17.09 -9.32 2.14
N TYR A 198 -16.15 -9.58 1.22
CA TYR A 198 -15.28 -8.57 0.61
C TYR A 198 -16.01 -7.71 -0.43
N VAL A 199 -16.97 -8.30 -1.16
CA VAL A 199 -17.80 -7.57 -2.14
C VAL A 199 -18.75 -6.60 -1.45
N LEU A 200 -19.18 -6.96 -0.24
CA LEU A 200 -20.16 -6.21 0.54
C LEU A 200 -19.51 -5.20 1.49
N GLU A 201 -18.19 -5.26 1.71
CA GLU A 201 -17.48 -4.25 2.50
C GLU A 201 -17.48 -2.90 1.77
N ALA A 202 -18.12 -1.93 2.40
CA ALA A 202 -18.11 -0.56 1.92
C ALA A 202 -16.66 -0.04 1.87
N PRO A 203 -16.24 0.65 0.79
CA PRO A 203 -14.94 1.31 0.76
C PRO A 203 -14.79 2.27 1.92
N VAL A 204 -13.54 2.47 2.33
CA VAL A 204 -13.18 3.60 3.18
C VAL A 204 -13.63 4.93 2.54
N THR A 205 -14.18 5.82 3.35
CA THR A 205 -14.57 7.18 2.94
C THR A 205 -13.44 8.15 3.23
N GLU A 206 -13.42 9.30 2.55
CA GLU A 206 -12.42 10.35 2.75
C GLU A 206 -12.32 10.79 4.23
N ASN A 207 -13.46 10.98 4.91
CA ASN A 207 -13.47 11.38 6.31
C ASN A 207 -12.88 10.31 7.25
N VAL A 208 -13.21 9.04 7.01
CA VAL A 208 -12.66 7.92 7.80
C VAL A 208 -11.16 7.79 7.56
N ALA A 209 -10.72 7.92 6.30
CA ALA A 209 -9.31 7.88 5.96
C ALA A 209 -8.53 9.03 6.62
N LYS A 210 -9.06 10.26 6.56
CA LYS A 210 -8.46 11.43 7.20
C LYS A 210 -8.32 11.24 8.71
N LEU A 211 -9.37 10.72 9.37
CA LEU A 211 -9.32 10.44 10.81
C LEU A 211 -8.25 9.38 11.13
N ALA A 212 -8.22 8.28 10.39
CA ALA A 212 -7.29 7.18 10.62
C ALA A 212 -5.82 7.62 10.49
N ILE A 213 -5.46 8.35 9.43
CA ILE A 213 -4.08 8.84 9.25
C ILE A 213 -3.70 9.89 10.30
N SER A 214 -4.67 10.71 10.74
CA SER A 214 -4.42 11.74 11.76
C SER A 214 -4.14 11.11 13.12
N GLN A 215 -4.93 10.10 13.51
CA GLN A 215 -4.73 9.36 14.77
C GLN A 215 -3.38 8.62 14.81
N PHE A 216 -2.94 8.07 13.68
CA PHE A 216 -1.62 7.45 13.58
C PHE A 216 -0.50 8.47 13.77
N VAL A 217 -0.60 9.62 13.10
CA VAL A 217 0.39 10.70 13.23
C VAL A 217 0.41 11.30 14.63
N GLU A 218 -0.73 11.46 15.30
CA GLU A 218 -0.80 11.85 16.70
C GLU A 218 -0.07 10.83 17.60
N SER A 219 -0.23 9.54 17.34
CA SER A 219 0.46 8.48 18.08
C SER A 219 1.99 8.58 17.91
N ILE A 220 2.47 8.86 16.70
CA ILE A 220 3.90 9.14 16.44
C ILE A 220 4.37 10.37 17.23
N LYS A 221 3.64 11.49 17.15
CA LYS A 221 3.99 12.74 17.84
C LYS A 221 4.07 12.56 19.36
N ASN A 222 3.11 11.86 19.95
CA ASN A 222 3.07 11.60 21.40
C ASN A 222 4.26 10.75 21.85
N LEU A 223 4.63 9.74 21.06
CA LEU A 223 5.81 8.92 21.35
C LEU A 223 7.11 9.71 21.20
N ALA A 224 7.24 10.55 20.17
CA ALA A 224 8.38 11.43 19.99
C ALA A 224 8.55 12.41 21.17
N ALA A 225 7.46 13.03 21.62
CA ALA A 225 7.45 13.91 22.78
C ALA A 225 7.85 13.19 24.08
N THR A 226 7.35 11.97 24.28
CA THR A 226 7.69 11.15 25.46
C THR A 226 9.18 10.79 25.49
N LYS A 227 9.76 10.42 24.33
CA LYS A 227 11.20 10.16 24.22
C LYS A 227 12.04 11.41 24.49
N ALA A 228 11.61 12.57 23.99
CA ALA A 228 12.30 13.83 24.24
C ALA A 228 12.32 14.22 25.73
N LEU A 229 11.22 13.98 26.45
CA LEU A 229 11.12 14.22 27.89
C LEU A 229 11.97 13.25 28.74
N ALA A 230 12.20 12.04 28.25
CA ALA A 230 13.00 11.01 28.93
C ALA A 230 14.51 11.16 28.69
N ALA A 231 14.93 12.03 27.76
CA ALA A 231 16.35 12.27 27.51
C ALA A 231 16.97 13.05 28.68
N PRO A 232 18.13 12.64 29.22
CA PRO A 232 18.80 13.40 30.27
C PRO A 232 19.13 14.81 29.78
N ALA A 233 18.77 15.82 30.59
CA ALA A 233 19.15 17.20 30.32
C ALA A 233 20.67 17.29 30.24
N THR A 234 21.17 17.70 29.07
CA THR A 234 22.60 17.99 28.86
C THR A 234 22.88 19.45 29.15
#